data_AF-R9K1G8-F1
#
_entry.id   AF-R9K1G8-F1
#
_cell.length_a   1.000
_cell.length_b   1.000
_cell.length_c   1.000
_cell.angle_alpha   90.00
_cell.angle_beta   90.00
_cell.angle_gamma   90.00
#
_symmetry.space_group_name_H-M   'P 1'
#
loop_
_entity.id
_entity.type
_entity.pdbx_description
1 polymer ?
#
loop_
_entity_poly.entity_id
_entity_poly.type
_entity_poly.pdbx_seq_one_letter_code
_entity_poly.pdbx_strand_id
1 'polypeptide(L)'
;MKEKYIQLPPLSVDLPAELVGMIWLYAKMPKDRRSMFLEFMNVNVYGNAEDISKTELSRIINETDRDLEPDLSEYVELMKKFFGILLSQACEMAGFVYQHYCVEGKSLEEISREYQMDEESLRLIAQYYELTGESIRLREDGYSQ
;
A
#
# COMPACT_ATOMS: atom_id res chain seq x y z
N MET A 1 12.27 34.65 -20.22
CA MET A 1 11.53 33.38 -20.30
C MET A 1 10.49 33.42 -19.19
N LYS A 2 9.18 33.30 -19.45
CA LYS A 2 8.23 33.09 -18.35
C LYS A 2 8.50 31.69 -17.81
N GLU A 3 8.99 31.58 -16.59
CA GLU A 3 9.10 30.30 -15.90
C GLU A 3 7.70 29.67 -15.90
N LYS A 4 7.54 28.53 -16.60
CA LYS A 4 6.28 27.80 -16.66
C LYS A 4 6.20 26.97 -15.38
N TYR A 5 5.60 27.53 -14.34
CA TYR A 5 5.34 26.81 -13.11
C TYR A 5 4.21 25.80 -13.31
N ILE A 6 4.38 24.60 -12.76
CA ILE A 6 3.29 23.66 -12.54
C ILE A 6 2.65 24.06 -11.22
N GLN A 7 1.36 24.40 -11.23
CA GLN A 7 0.59 24.61 -10.01
C GLN A 7 -0.09 23.28 -9.66
N LEU A 8 0.27 22.72 -8.49
CA LEU A 8 -0.44 21.57 -7.94
C LEU A 8 -1.77 22.04 -7.32
N PRO A 9 -2.81 21.19 -7.31
CA PRO A 9 -4.02 21.49 -6.54
C PRO A 9 -3.68 21.60 -5.05
N PRO A 10 -4.54 22.23 -4.24
CA PRO A 10 -4.40 22.19 -2.78
C PRO A 10 -4.25 20.75 -2.30
N LEU A 11 -3.16 20.45 -1.59
CA LEU A 11 -2.87 19.14 -1.01
C LEU A 11 -3.12 19.16 0.50
N SER A 12 -3.47 18.01 1.07
CA SER A 12 -3.57 17.88 2.53
C SER A 12 -2.20 18.12 3.17
N VAL A 13 -2.20 18.74 4.36
CA VAL A 13 -0.97 18.93 5.15
C VAL A 13 -0.38 17.60 5.63
N ASP A 14 -1.25 16.59 5.82
CA ASP A 14 -0.87 15.26 6.30
C ASP A 14 -0.42 14.32 5.17
N LEU A 15 -0.30 14.85 3.94
CA LEU A 15 0.10 14.03 2.80
C LEU A 15 1.58 13.60 2.94
N PRO A 16 1.91 12.31 2.87
CA PRO A 16 3.29 11.85 2.95
C PRO A 16 4.18 12.50 1.89
N ALA A 17 5.41 12.85 2.27
CA ALA A 17 6.34 13.54 1.38
C ALA A 17 6.66 12.70 0.12
N GLU A 18 6.71 11.37 0.25
CA GLU A 18 6.84 10.44 -0.86
C GLU A 18 5.71 10.62 -1.87
N LEU A 19 4.47 10.75 -1.40
CA LEU A 19 3.29 10.92 -2.25
C LEU A 19 3.27 12.29 -2.92
N VAL A 20 3.71 13.35 -2.23
CA VAL A 20 3.93 14.67 -2.84
C VAL A 20 4.97 14.59 -3.96
N GLY A 21 6.09 13.90 -3.73
CA GLY A 21 7.15 13.68 -4.71
C GLY A 21 6.66 12.92 -5.94
N MET A 22 5.87 11.87 -5.74
CA MET A 22 5.25 11.10 -6.83
C MET A 22 4.29 11.96 -7.66
N ILE A 23 3.43 12.77 -7.02
CA ILE A 23 2.53 13.71 -7.73
C ILE A 23 3.34 14.70 -8.57
N TRP A 24 4.42 15.24 -8.02
CA TRP A 24 5.30 16.18 -8.71
C TRP A 24 5.98 15.58 -9.94
N LEU A 25 6.58 14.40 -9.79
CA LEU A 25 7.23 13.68 -10.89
C LEU A 25 6.22 13.31 -11.98
N TYR A 26 5.05 12.79 -11.59
CA TYR A 26 3.97 12.50 -12.53
C TYR A 26 3.52 13.76 -13.30
N ALA A 27 3.38 14.90 -12.62
CA ALA A 27 2.98 16.16 -13.26
C ALA A 27 4.00 16.66 -14.30
N LYS A 28 5.30 16.42 -14.05
CA LYS A 28 6.39 16.74 -14.98
C LYS A 28 6.49 15.81 -16.18
N MET A 29 6.07 14.55 -16.04
CA MET A 29 6.20 13.56 -17.10
C MET A 29 5.48 13.95 -18.41
N PRO A 30 6.03 13.58 -19.57
CA PRO A 30 5.35 13.66 -20.87
C PRO A 30 3.99 12.94 -20.87
N LYS A 31 3.08 13.35 -21.76
CA LYS A 31 1.70 12.83 -21.80
C LYS A 31 1.65 11.32 -22.05
N ASP A 32 2.46 10.83 -22.96
CA ASP A 32 2.61 9.41 -23.30
C ASP A 32 3.06 8.59 -22.08
N ARG A 33 4.03 9.09 -21.30
CA ARG A 33 4.48 8.45 -20.05
C ARG A 33 3.39 8.43 -18.98
N ARG A 34 2.67 9.55 -18.82
CA ARG A 34 1.52 9.60 -17.90
C ARG A 34 0.44 8.58 -18.29
N SER A 35 0.15 8.44 -19.58
CA SER A 35 -0.81 7.44 -20.07
C SER A 35 -0.36 6.02 -19.76
N MET A 36 0.92 5.70 -19.99
CA MET A 36 1.50 4.40 -19.64
C MET A 36 1.41 4.12 -18.13
N PHE A 37 1.60 5.14 -17.29
CA PHE A 37 1.45 5.00 -15.84
C PHE A 37 0.00 4.76 -15.40
N LEU A 38 -0.96 5.48 -15.98
CA LEU A 38 -2.39 5.28 -15.68
C LEU A 38 -2.85 3.88 -16.10
N GLU A 39 -2.38 3.39 -17.24
CA GLU A 39 -2.63 2.01 -17.69
C GLU A 39 -2.07 0.99 -16.70
N PHE A 40 -0.83 1.19 -16.24
CA PHE A 40 -0.23 0.36 -15.19
C PHE A 40 -1.10 0.32 -13.93
N MET A 41 -1.52 1.47 -13.40
CA MET A 41 -2.33 1.53 -12.18
C MET A 41 -3.68 0.85 -12.34
N ASN A 42 -4.34 1.07 -13.48
CA ASN A 42 -5.64 0.45 -13.76
C ASN A 42 -5.56 -1.08 -13.83
N VAL A 43 -4.48 -1.63 -14.38
CA VAL A 43 -4.33 -3.08 -14.50
C VAL A 43 -3.84 -3.70 -13.18
N ASN A 44 -2.86 -3.08 -12.52
CA ASN A 44 -2.16 -3.71 -11.39
C ASN A 44 -2.76 -3.40 -10.02
N VAL A 45 -3.42 -2.26 -9.86
CA VAL A 45 -3.97 -1.81 -8.57
C VAL A 45 -5.49 -1.92 -8.54
N TYR A 46 -6.15 -1.56 -9.64
CA TYR A 46 -7.62 -1.58 -9.73
C TYR A 46 -8.18 -2.74 -10.57
N GLY A 47 -7.31 -3.53 -11.20
CA GLY A 47 -7.67 -4.67 -12.05
C GLY A 47 -7.66 -6.00 -11.31
N ASN A 48 -8.01 -7.08 -12.02
CA ASN A 48 -7.98 -8.43 -11.47
C ASN A 48 -6.52 -8.93 -11.34
N ALA A 49 -6.24 -9.67 -10.26
CA ALA A 49 -4.89 -10.13 -9.91
C ALA A 49 -4.20 -11.05 -10.95
N GLU A 50 -4.94 -11.57 -11.93
CA GLU A 50 -4.40 -12.44 -12.98
C GLU A 50 -3.59 -11.69 -14.06
N ASP A 51 -3.67 -10.34 -14.11
CA ASP A 51 -3.04 -9.52 -15.16
C ASP A 51 -1.81 -8.70 -14.72
N ILE A 52 -1.35 -8.88 -13.47
CA ILE A 52 -0.30 -8.07 -12.80
C ILE A 52 1.04 -8.00 -13.58
N SER A 53 1.30 -8.91 -14.53
CA SER A 53 2.55 -8.95 -15.29
C SER A 53 2.49 -8.39 -16.70
N LYS A 54 1.33 -7.93 -17.20
CA LYS A 54 1.13 -7.69 -18.65
C LYS A 54 1.36 -6.27 -19.15
N THR A 55 1.52 -5.28 -18.27
CA THR A 55 1.63 -3.89 -18.73
C THR A 55 3.04 -3.55 -19.19
N GLU A 56 3.14 -2.60 -20.12
CA GLU A 56 4.42 -2.10 -20.65
C GLU A 56 5.33 -1.55 -19.54
N LEU A 57 4.77 -0.88 -18.54
CA LEU A 57 5.54 -0.40 -17.39
C LEU A 57 6.04 -1.56 -16.51
N SER A 58 5.26 -2.63 -16.32
CA SER A 58 5.72 -3.84 -15.61
C SER A 58 6.91 -4.47 -16.33
N ARG A 59 6.89 -4.51 -17.67
CA ARG A 59 8.00 -5.01 -18.48
C ARG A 59 9.22 -4.12 -18.36
N ILE A 60 9.09 -2.81 -18.49
CA ILE A 60 10.21 -1.85 -18.36
C ILE A 60 10.86 -1.92 -16.98
N ILE A 61 10.06 -2.05 -15.91
CA ILE A 61 10.56 -2.20 -14.53
C ILE A 61 11.30 -3.54 -14.34
N ASN A 62 10.81 -4.62 -14.96
CA ASN A 62 11.39 -5.96 -14.81
C ASN A 62 12.56 -6.25 -15.77
N GLU A 63 12.59 -5.61 -16.95
CA GLU A 63 13.57 -5.86 -18.01
C GLU A 63 14.88 -5.07 -17.80
N THR A 64 14.93 -4.08 -16.89
CA THR A 64 16.07 -3.15 -16.87
C THR A 64 16.50 -2.66 -15.48
N ASP A 65 17.64 -3.19 -15.03
CA ASP A 65 18.58 -2.56 -14.08
C ASP A 65 19.49 -1.53 -14.82
N ARG A 66 19.13 -1.12 -16.05
CA ARG A 66 19.90 -0.16 -16.87
C ARG A 66 18.99 0.80 -17.64
N ASP A 67 19.34 2.09 -17.58
CA ASP A 67 18.85 3.18 -18.43
C ASP A 67 17.35 3.51 -18.39
N LEU A 68 16.74 3.49 -17.20
CA LEU A 68 15.54 4.30 -17.00
C LEU A 68 15.92 5.79 -17.06
N GLU A 69 15.07 6.60 -17.70
CA GLU A 69 15.20 8.05 -17.60
C GLU A 69 15.16 8.48 -16.12
N PRO A 70 15.94 9.50 -15.72
CA PRO A 70 16.10 9.89 -14.31
C PRO A 70 14.76 10.09 -13.57
N ASP A 71 13.82 10.81 -14.19
CA ASP A 71 12.50 11.09 -13.60
C ASP A 71 11.67 9.81 -13.35
N LEU A 72 11.78 8.80 -14.22
CA LEU A 72 11.06 7.54 -14.07
C LEU A 72 11.73 6.65 -13.02
N SER A 73 13.05 6.65 -12.95
CA SER A 73 13.81 5.96 -11.91
C SER A 73 13.47 6.50 -10.53
N GLU A 74 13.51 7.83 -10.36
CA GLU A 74 13.17 8.51 -9.10
C GLU A 74 11.72 8.22 -8.69
N TYR A 75 10.80 8.17 -9.66
CA TYR A 75 9.41 7.79 -9.40
C TYR A 75 9.28 6.37 -8.85
N VAL A 76 9.93 5.40 -9.49
CA VAL A 76 9.90 3.99 -9.06
C VAL A 76 10.52 3.83 -7.67
N GLU A 77 11.59 4.54 -7.37
CA GLU A 77 12.21 4.55 -6.04
C GLU A 77 11.28 5.13 -4.97
N LEU A 78 10.61 6.26 -5.25
CA LEU A 78 9.62 6.83 -4.34
C LEU A 78 8.42 5.88 -4.11
N MET A 79 7.93 5.21 -5.15
CA MET A 79 6.87 4.20 -5.02
C MET A 79 7.32 3.04 -4.14
N LYS A 80 8.52 2.49 -4.38
CA LYS A 80 9.09 1.40 -3.57
C LYS A 80 9.22 1.80 -2.11
N LYS A 81 9.74 3.01 -1.85
CA LYS A 81 9.86 3.56 -0.49
C LYS A 81 8.49 3.70 0.17
N PHE A 82 7.51 4.27 -0.53
CA PHE A 82 6.15 4.45 -0.03
C PHE A 82 5.48 3.12 0.33
N PHE A 83 5.56 2.12 -0.55
CA PHE A 83 5.05 0.78 -0.26
C PHE A 83 5.78 0.11 0.91
N GLY A 84 7.09 0.30 1.03
CA GLY A 84 7.86 -0.20 2.17
C GLY A 84 7.38 0.39 3.50
N ILE A 85 7.07 1.69 3.53
CA ILE A 85 6.50 2.35 4.72
C ILE A 85 5.13 1.77 5.05
N LEU A 86 4.23 1.67 4.06
CA LEU A 86 2.88 1.12 4.25
C LEU A 86 2.92 -0.32 4.75
N LEU A 87 3.80 -1.15 4.19
CA LEU A 87 3.96 -2.55 4.60
C LEU A 87 4.48 -2.64 6.04
N SER A 88 5.48 -1.85 6.41
CA SER A 88 5.99 -1.81 7.79
C SER A 88 4.89 -1.43 8.78
N GLN A 89 4.14 -0.37 8.48
CA GLN A 89 3.04 0.10 9.32
C GLN A 89 1.93 -0.96 9.44
N ALA A 90 1.60 -1.64 8.34
CA ALA A 90 0.62 -2.72 8.35
C ALA A 90 1.10 -3.91 9.22
N CYS A 91 2.37 -4.30 9.11
CA CYS A 91 2.96 -5.36 9.92
C CYS A 91 3.01 -5.00 11.41
N GLU A 92 3.41 -3.77 11.74
CA GLU A 92 3.42 -3.25 13.11
C GLU A 92 2.01 -3.28 13.70
N MET A 93 1.02 -2.79 12.95
CA MET A 93 -0.38 -2.81 13.37
C MET A 93 -0.91 -4.23 13.56
N ALA A 94 -0.59 -5.15 12.63
CA ALA A 94 -1.00 -6.55 12.72
C ALA A 94 -0.39 -7.24 13.95
N GLY A 95 0.89 -7.02 14.22
CA GLY A 95 1.57 -7.56 15.41
C GLY A 95 1.03 -6.96 16.71
N PHE A 96 0.75 -5.66 16.70
CA PHE A 96 0.15 -4.96 17.84
C PHE A 96 -1.23 -5.51 18.18
N VAL A 97 -2.13 -5.64 17.19
CA VAL A 97 -3.46 -6.21 17.37
C VAL A 97 -3.35 -7.67 17.82
N TYR A 98 -2.48 -8.47 17.21
CA TYR A 98 -2.28 -9.86 17.63
C TYR A 98 -1.87 -9.98 19.10
N GLN A 99 -0.90 -9.19 19.55
CA GLN A 99 -0.43 -9.21 20.93
C GLN A 99 -1.54 -8.84 21.92
N HIS A 100 -2.22 -7.72 21.70
CA HIS A 100 -3.20 -7.23 22.68
C HIS A 100 -4.56 -7.95 22.60
N TYR A 101 -5.05 -8.22 21.37
CA TYR A 101 -6.34 -8.87 21.16
C TYR A 101 -6.24 -10.38 21.35
N CYS A 102 -5.30 -11.04 20.66
CA CYS A 102 -5.24 -12.52 20.64
C CYS A 102 -4.47 -13.12 21.82
N VAL A 103 -3.34 -12.52 22.23
CA VAL A 103 -2.49 -13.08 23.29
C VAL A 103 -2.94 -12.62 24.68
N GLU A 104 -3.17 -11.31 24.85
CA GLU A 104 -3.58 -10.75 26.14
C GLU A 104 -5.10 -10.82 26.38
N GLY A 105 -5.91 -11.01 25.32
CA GLY A 105 -7.36 -11.13 25.42
C GLY A 105 -8.10 -9.83 25.72
N LYS A 106 -7.49 -8.67 25.44
CA LYS A 106 -8.14 -7.35 25.60
C LYS A 106 -9.25 -7.16 24.57
N SER A 107 -10.30 -6.43 24.94
CA SER A 107 -11.34 -6.02 23.98
C SER A 107 -10.85 -4.90 23.06
N LEU A 108 -11.47 -4.75 21.88
CA LEU A 108 -11.10 -3.68 20.94
C LEU A 108 -11.35 -2.29 21.54
N GLU A 109 -12.39 -2.14 22.38
CA GLU A 109 -12.70 -0.90 23.09
C GLU A 109 -11.64 -0.56 24.14
N GLU A 110 -11.08 -1.57 24.82
CA GLU A 110 -9.98 -1.38 25.77
C GLU A 110 -8.72 -0.91 25.04
N ILE A 111 -8.36 -1.58 23.94
CA ILE A 111 -7.19 -1.22 23.12
C ILE A 111 -7.38 0.19 22.54
N SER A 112 -8.54 0.49 21.94
CA SER A 112 -8.84 1.80 21.38
C SER A 112 -8.70 2.91 22.42
N ARG A 113 -9.23 2.70 23.64
CA ARG A 113 -9.18 3.69 24.71
C ARG A 113 -7.77 3.89 25.25
N GLU A 114 -7.02 2.81 25.46
CA GLU A 114 -5.68 2.85 26.05
C GLU A 114 -4.67 3.51 25.10
N TYR A 115 -4.75 3.20 23.81
CA TYR A 115 -3.77 3.63 22.81
C TYR A 115 -4.30 4.73 21.88
N GLN A 116 -5.51 5.23 22.12
CA GLN A 116 -6.19 6.27 21.31
C GLN A 116 -6.25 5.91 19.82
N MET A 117 -6.53 4.63 19.55
CA MET A 117 -6.58 4.10 18.19
C MET A 117 -8.01 4.06 17.68
N ASP A 118 -8.18 4.25 16.38
CA ASP A 118 -9.48 4.09 15.73
C ASP A 118 -9.96 2.63 15.83
N GLU A 119 -11.14 2.43 16.39
CA GLU A 119 -11.67 1.09 16.67
C GLU A 119 -12.00 0.32 15.39
N GLU A 120 -12.45 0.99 14.32
CA GLU A 120 -12.72 0.34 13.04
C GLU A 120 -11.43 -0.22 12.41
N SER A 121 -10.33 0.52 12.51
CA SER A 121 -9.01 0.08 12.05
C SER A 121 -8.53 -1.16 12.81
N LEU A 122 -8.74 -1.19 14.14
CA LEU A 122 -8.44 -2.37 14.96
C LEU A 122 -9.32 -3.56 14.57
N ARG A 123 -10.63 -3.31 14.37
CA ARG A 123 -11.62 -4.33 14.02
C ARG A 123 -11.31 -5.02 12.70
N LEU A 124 -10.90 -4.27 11.68
CA LEU A 124 -10.53 -4.82 10.37
C LEU A 124 -9.45 -5.91 10.50
N ILE A 125 -8.46 -5.68 11.36
CA ILE A 125 -7.33 -6.59 11.56
C ILE A 125 -7.73 -7.74 12.50
N ALA A 126 -8.51 -7.47 13.54
CA ALA A 126 -9.02 -8.50 14.44
C ALA A 126 -9.86 -9.57 13.70
N GLN A 127 -10.72 -9.14 12.77
CA GLN A 127 -11.54 -10.04 11.94
C GLN A 127 -10.69 -11.07 11.16
N TYR A 128 -9.50 -10.69 10.70
CA TYR A 128 -8.60 -11.64 10.04
C TYR A 128 -8.19 -12.79 10.98
N TYR A 129 -7.88 -12.49 12.23
CA TYR A 129 -7.46 -13.50 13.21
C TYR A 129 -8.63 -14.37 13.68
N GLU A 130 -9.84 -13.82 13.75
CA GLU A 130 -11.07 -14.57 14.06
C GLU A 130 -11.35 -15.61 12.96
N LEU A 131 -11.39 -15.17 11.70
CA LEU A 131 -11.61 -16.04 10.54
C LEU A 131 -10.53 -17.12 10.43
N THR A 132 -9.27 -16.75 10.69
CA THR A 132 -8.16 -17.70 10.62
C THR A 132 -8.22 -18.71 11.78
N GLY A 133 -8.57 -18.25 12.99
CA GLY A 133 -8.75 -19.12 14.15
C GLY A 133 -9.88 -20.14 13.96
N GLU A 134 -11.02 -19.72 13.38
CA GLU A 134 -12.12 -20.61 13.03
C GLU A 134 -11.70 -21.63 11.95
N SER A 135 -10.94 -21.18 10.94
CA SER A 135 -10.45 -22.07 9.87
C SER A 135 -9.47 -23.14 10.36
N ILE A 136 -8.65 -22.82 11.39
CA ILE A 136 -7.72 -23.77 12.02
C ILE A 136 -8.49 -24.79 12.85
N ARG A 137 -9.46 -24.35 13.67
CA ARG A 137 -10.31 -25.25 14.47
C ARG A 137 -11.09 -26.23 13.61
N LEU A 138 -11.69 -25.76 12.52
CA LEU A 138 -12.39 -26.61 11.55
C LEU A 138 -11.49 -27.67 10.88
N ARG A 139 -10.18 -27.40 10.74
CA ARG A 139 -9.21 -28.38 10.24
C ARG A 139 -8.85 -29.43 11.29
N GLU A 140 -8.68 -29.04 12.56
CA GLU A 140 -8.33 -29.95 13.64
C GLU A 140 -9.47 -30.94 13.96
N ASP A 141 -10.72 -30.49 13.92
CA ASP A 141 -11.90 -31.35 14.14
C ASP A 141 -12.12 -32.36 12.99
N GLY A 142 -11.56 -32.10 11.79
CA GLY A 142 -11.63 -32.99 10.63
C GLY A 142 -10.67 -34.19 10.65
N TYR A 143 -9.68 -34.21 11.55
CA TYR A 143 -8.71 -35.31 11.70
C TYR A 143 -9.04 -36.28 12.85
N SER A 144 -10.17 -36.08 13.53
CA SER A 144 -10.66 -37.00 14.57
C SER A 144 -11.70 -37.99 13.98
N GLN A 145 -11.24 -38.92 13.13
CA GLN A 145 -11.99 -40.14 12.75
C GLN A 145 -11.10 -41.38 12.79
#